data_AF-A0A059DVG6-F1
#
_entry.id   AF-A0A059DVG6-F1
#
_cell.length_a   1.000
_cell.length_b   1.000
_cell.length_c   1.000
_cell.angle_alpha   90.00
_cell.angle_beta   90.00
_cell.angle_gamma   90.00
#
_symmetry.space_group_name_H-M   'P 1'
#
loop_
_entity.id
_entity.type
_entity.pdbx_description
1 polymer ?
#
loop_
_entity_poly.entity_id
_entity_poly.type
_entity_poly.pdbx_seq_one_letter_code
_entity_poly.pdbx_strand_id
1 'polypeptide(L)'
;MGRDVDERKKRAALRKLRKAAELAEQGKGPPLSDWEREFLEEVEERIEKYGSAFADPMKGDEGEALSALQQLKLKEIDKKARGKARKGFSQKSASGKKTPKGSFAKRAPPRVRQIGDDIEEDVAAEAVKTPPPAPVPRGKPVLKAVPKSDSSEPVPDAYKDNTPAPRPAGRPVFRVIDGGKTEPDT
;
A
#
# COMPACT_ATOMS: atom_id res chain seq x y z
N MET A 1 13.97 32.18 0.29
CA MET A 1 14.68 31.53 -0.83
C MET A 1 13.70 30.61 -1.53
N GLY A 2 13.56 30.72 -2.85
CA GLY A 2 12.79 29.76 -3.64
C GLY A 2 13.55 28.43 -3.68
N ARG A 3 12.83 27.30 -3.61
CA ARG A 3 13.45 25.98 -3.79
C ARG A 3 13.59 25.69 -5.27
N ASP A 4 14.65 24.97 -5.63
CA ASP A 4 14.78 24.35 -6.95
C ASP A 4 13.83 23.16 -7.07
N VAL A 5 12.55 23.48 -7.32
CA VAL A 5 11.51 22.48 -7.59
C VAL A 5 11.54 22.16 -9.08
N ASP A 6 11.49 20.88 -9.41
CA ASP A 6 11.39 20.44 -10.80
C ASP A 6 10.23 21.15 -11.53
N GLU A 7 10.53 21.89 -12.60
CA GLU A 7 9.52 22.60 -13.39
C GLU A 7 8.39 21.67 -13.88
N ARG A 8 8.74 20.40 -14.14
CA ARG A 8 7.78 19.37 -14.53
C ARG A 8 6.77 19.09 -13.42
N LYS A 9 7.23 19.01 -12.17
CA LYS A 9 6.38 18.79 -11.01
C LYS A 9 5.58 20.05 -10.66
N LYS A 10 6.16 21.24 -10.82
CA LYS A 10 5.43 22.53 -10.76
C LYS A 10 4.25 22.54 -11.73
N ARG A 11 4.50 22.31 -13.03
CA ARG A 11 3.45 22.26 -14.06
C ARG A 11 2.42 21.17 -13.78
N ALA A 12 2.85 20.00 -13.30
CA ALA A 12 1.94 18.91 -12.94
C ALA A 12 1.04 19.27 -11.74
N ALA A 13 1.57 19.99 -10.75
CA ALA A 13 0.80 20.46 -9.60
C ALA A 13 -0.23 21.52 -10.02
N LEU A 14 0.17 22.52 -10.82
CA LEU A 14 -0.74 23.54 -11.36
C LEU A 14 -1.88 22.90 -12.18
N ARG A 15 -1.57 21.90 -13.00
CA ARG A 15 -2.60 21.14 -13.73
C ARG A 15 -3.58 20.42 -12.80
N LYS A 16 -3.12 19.89 -11.67
CA LYS A 16 -3.99 19.23 -10.68
C LYS A 16 -4.89 20.23 -9.96
N LEU A 17 -4.36 21.40 -9.60
CA LEU A 17 -5.13 22.47 -8.94
C LEU A 17 -6.24 22.99 -9.84
N ARG A 18 -5.91 23.35 -11.09
CA ARG A 18 -6.89 23.80 -12.09
C ARG A 18 -7.94 22.73 -12.37
N LYS A 19 -7.52 21.47 -12.49
CA LYS A 19 -8.46 20.36 -12.68
C LYS A 19 -9.38 20.15 -11.47
N ALA A 20 -8.87 20.33 -10.26
CA ALA A 20 -9.68 20.25 -9.05
C ALA A 20 -10.69 21.41 -8.98
N ALA A 21 -10.27 22.64 -9.34
CA ALA A 21 -11.15 23.80 -9.46
C ALA A 21 -12.25 23.58 -10.51
N GLU A 22 -11.89 23.17 -11.73
CA GLU A 22 -12.84 22.84 -12.80
C GLU A 22 -13.82 21.73 -12.39
N LEU A 23 -13.34 20.69 -11.70
CA LEU A 23 -14.20 19.62 -11.21
C LEU A 23 -15.13 20.10 -10.10
N ALA A 24 -14.68 21.02 -9.25
CA ALA A 24 -15.51 21.65 -8.24
C ALA A 24 -16.60 22.52 -8.88
N GLU A 25 -16.27 23.30 -9.90
CA GLU A 25 -17.22 24.10 -10.69
C GLU A 25 -18.21 23.22 -11.47
N GLN A 26 -17.77 22.07 -12.00
CA GLN A 26 -18.63 21.11 -12.67
C GLN A 26 -19.72 20.50 -11.75
N GLY A 27 -19.65 20.71 -10.44
CA GLY A 27 -20.81 20.57 -9.55
C GLY A 27 -21.41 19.17 -9.43
N LYS A 28 -20.65 18.11 -9.75
CA LYS A 28 -21.13 16.71 -9.67
C LYS A 28 -21.22 16.18 -8.24
N GLY A 29 -20.80 16.97 -7.26
CA GLY A 29 -20.85 16.63 -5.84
C GLY A 29 -21.21 17.82 -4.97
N PRO A 30 -21.25 17.64 -3.65
CA PRO A 30 -21.57 18.70 -2.70
C PRO A 30 -20.66 19.93 -2.91
N PRO A 31 -21.18 21.16 -2.70
CA PRO A 31 -20.41 22.36 -2.90
C PRO A 31 -19.10 22.33 -2.11
N LEU A 32 -18.03 22.79 -2.75
CA LEU A 32 -16.73 22.90 -2.13
C LEU A 32 -16.81 23.90 -0.96
N SER A 33 -16.18 23.55 0.16
CA SER A 33 -16.17 24.43 1.34
C SER A 33 -15.43 25.73 1.02
N ASP A 34 -15.78 26.83 1.68
CA ASP A 34 -15.13 28.13 1.44
C ASP A 34 -13.59 28.05 1.63
N TRP A 35 -13.14 27.40 2.71
CA TRP A 35 -11.72 27.15 2.95
C TRP A 35 -11.06 26.25 1.88
N GLU A 36 -11.82 25.34 1.27
CA GLU A 36 -11.28 24.44 0.24
C GLU A 36 -11.06 25.17 -1.08
N ARG A 37 -11.82 26.26 -1.34
CA ARG A 37 -11.60 27.17 -2.48
C ARG A 37 -10.37 28.03 -2.22
N GLU A 38 -10.30 28.66 -1.05
CA GLU A 38 -9.15 29.46 -0.61
C GLU A 38 -7.85 28.62 -0.63
N PHE A 39 -7.93 27.34 -0.22
CA PHE A 39 -6.81 26.41 -0.31
C PHE A 39 -6.29 26.23 -1.73
N LEU A 40 -7.17 26.12 -2.74
CA LEU A 40 -6.75 25.93 -4.13
C LEU A 40 -6.03 27.18 -4.65
N GLU A 41 -6.57 28.36 -4.36
CA GLU A 41 -6.02 29.66 -4.75
C GLU A 41 -4.67 29.93 -4.07
N GLU A 42 -4.58 29.81 -2.75
CA GLU A 42 -3.34 30.07 -1.99
C GLU A 42 -2.20 29.12 -2.41
N VAL A 43 -2.53 27.85 -2.64
CA VAL A 43 -1.56 26.84 -3.07
C VAL A 43 -1.10 27.11 -4.51
N GLU A 44 -1.98 27.57 -5.40
CA GLU A 44 -1.61 27.99 -6.75
C GLU A 44 -0.65 29.18 -6.71
N GLU A 45 -0.99 30.26 -6.00
CA GLU A 45 -0.15 31.46 -5.87
C GLU A 45 1.24 31.12 -5.30
N ARG A 46 1.30 30.25 -4.29
CA ARG A 46 2.56 29.87 -3.65
C ARG A 46 3.47 29.06 -4.58
N ILE A 47 2.90 28.15 -5.36
CA ILE A 47 3.64 27.38 -6.37
C ILE A 47 4.13 28.30 -7.49
N GLU A 48 3.33 29.28 -7.89
CA GLU A 48 3.73 30.26 -8.89
C GLU A 48 4.92 31.10 -8.40
N LYS A 49 4.82 31.65 -7.18
CA LYS A 49 5.84 32.52 -6.57
C LYS A 49 7.12 31.81 -6.16
N TYR A 50 7.03 30.63 -5.54
CA TYR A 50 8.18 29.96 -4.91
C TYR A 50 8.55 28.62 -5.53
N GLY A 51 7.77 28.13 -6.50
CA GLY A 51 7.95 26.80 -7.10
C GLY A 51 7.41 25.65 -6.24
N SER A 52 7.36 25.82 -4.92
CA SER A 52 6.82 24.87 -3.93
C SER A 52 5.71 25.50 -3.08
N ALA A 53 4.67 24.71 -2.78
CA ALA A 53 3.65 25.07 -1.82
C ALA A 53 4.08 24.90 -0.34
N PHE A 54 5.27 24.36 -0.08
CA PHE A 54 5.75 24.08 1.27
C PHE A 54 7.25 24.35 1.42
N ALA A 55 7.65 24.73 2.64
CA ALA A 55 9.02 25.11 2.97
C ALA A 55 9.76 24.06 3.84
N ASP A 56 9.06 23.11 4.43
CA ASP A 56 9.64 22.13 5.38
C ASP A 56 9.98 20.80 4.66
N PRO A 57 11.24 20.33 4.68
CA PRO A 57 11.60 19.03 4.08
C PRO A 57 10.88 17.84 4.73
N MET A 58 10.50 17.96 6.01
CA MET A 58 9.74 16.91 6.71
C MET A 58 8.33 16.70 6.17
N LYS A 59 7.79 17.64 5.38
CA LYS A 59 6.41 17.58 4.85
C LYS A 59 6.34 16.97 3.44
N GLY A 60 7.49 16.68 2.81
CA GLY A 60 7.58 16.08 1.49
C GLY A 60 8.97 16.22 0.88
N ASP A 61 9.19 15.52 -0.23
CA ASP A 61 10.47 15.53 -0.92
C ASP A 61 10.84 16.92 -1.44
N GLU A 62 12.12 17.28 -1.38
CA GLU A 62 12.61 18.61 -1.75
C GLU A 62 12.29 19.00 -3.20
N GLY A 63 12.18 18.02 -4.09
CA GLY A 63 11.81 18.23 -5.49
C GLY A 63 10.31 18.23 -5.77
N GLU A 64 9.43 17.94 -4.79
CA GLU A 64 7.98 18.00 -5.01
C GLU A 64 7.43 19.41 -4.82
N ALA A 65 6.43 19.79 -5.64
CA ALA A 65 5.77 21.08 -5.54
C ALA A 65 4.67 21.11 -4.46
N LEU A 66 4.19 19.94 -3.99
CA LEU A 66 3.09 19.80 -3.04
C LEU A 66 3.50 18.85 -1.92
N SER A 67 3.24 19.24 -0.68
CA SER A 67 3.45 18.37 0.49
C SER A 67 2.51 17.15 0.47
N ALA A 68 2.88 16.10 1.21
CA ALA A 68 2.07 14.88 1.31
C ALA A 68 0.63 15.17 1.78
N LEU A 69 0.45 16.08 2.74
CA LEU A 69 -0.86 16.47 3.25
C LEU A 69 -1.67 17.26 2.22
N GLN A 70 -1.04 18.19 1.48
CA GLN A 70 -1.70 18.92 0.39
C GLN A 70 -2.16 17.96 -0.71
N GLN A 71 -1.35 16.94 -1.05
CA GLN A 71 -1.73 15.92 -2.01
C GLN A 71 -2.93 15.08 -1.54
N LEU A 72 -3.00 14.75 -0.24
CA LEU A 72 -4.16 14.07 0.33
C LEU A 72 -5.40 14.97 0.28
N LYS A 73 -5.24 16.26 0.57
CA LYS A 73 -6.34 17.22 0.51
C LYS A 73 -6.88 17.41 -0.90
N LEU A 74 -6.02 17.51 -1.92
CA LEU A 74 -6.45 17.54 -3.31
C LEU A 74 -7.22 16.28 -3.72
N LYS A 75 -6.77 15.10 -3.28
CA LYS A 75 -7.50 13.85 -3.54
C LYS A 75 -8.86 13.82 -2.85
N GLU A 76 -8.99 14.46 -1.69
CA GLU A 76 -10.27 14.60 -1.00
C GLU A 76 -11.21 15.55 -1.74
N ILE A 77 -10.71 16.71 -2.16
CA ILE A 77 -11.44 17.67 -3.00
C ILE A 77 -11.90 17.00 -4.29
N ASP A 78 -11.02 16.29 -5.00
CA ASP A 78 -11.35 15.54 -6.21
C ASP A 78 -12.45 14.50 -5.98
N LYS A 79 -12.42 13.78 -4.84
CA LYS A 79 -13.46 12.80 -4.50
C LYS A 79 -14.79 13.48 -4.21
N LYS A 80 -14.76 14.60 -3.47
CA LYS A 80 -15.93 15.39 -3.13
C LYS A 80 -16.56 16.00 -4.38
N ALA A 81 -15.77 16.64 -5.24
CA ALA A 81 -16.18 17.20 -6.52
C ALA A 81 -16.78 16.14 -7.46
N ARG A 82 -16.25 14.91 -7.44
CA ARG A 82 -16.78 13.77 -8.21
C ARG A 82 -18.00 13.10 -7.59
N GLY A 83 -18.55 13.62 -6.49
CA GLY A 83 -19.70 13.04 -5.78
C GLY A 83 -19.43 11.68 -5.14
N LYS A 84 -18.16 11.29 -4.98
CA LYS A 84 -17.78 10.01 -4.38
C LYS A 84 -17.62 10.21 -2.88
N ALA A 85 -18.65 9.84 -2.13
CA ALA A 85 -18.62 9.86 -0.67
C ALA A 85 -17.37 9.16 -0.14
N ARG A 86 -16.84 9.65 1.00
CA ARG A 86 -15.74 9.01 1.73
C ARG A 86 -16.11 7.55 2.00
N LYS A 87 -15.62 6.64 1.18
CA LYS A 87 -15.54 5.24 1.58
C LYS A 87 -14.50 5.23 2.69
N GLY A 88 -14.97 5.12 3.94
CA GLY A 88 -14.10 4.98 5.10
C GLY A 88 -13.13 3.81 4.89
N PHE A 89 -12.20 3.64 5.82
CA PHE A 89 -11.28 2.51 5.90
C PHE A 89 -12.01 1.16 6.12
N SER A 90 -13.12 0.90 5.43
CA SER A 90 -13.72 -0.42 5.33
C SER A 90 -12.65 -1.34 4.73
N GLN A 91 -12.01 -2.09 5.62
CA GLN A 91 -11.32 -3.33 5.32
C GLN A 91 -12.13 -4.04 4.26
N LYS A 92 -11.50 -4.42 3.16
CA LYS A 92 -12.15 -5.22 2.12
C LYS A 92 -12.35 -6.65 2.63
N SER A 93 -13.16 -6.81 3.68
CA SER A 93 -13.73 -8.07 4.15
C SER A 93 -15.25 -7.94 4.19
N ALA A 94 -15.93 -9.05 3.94
CA ALA A 94 -17.38 -9.23 4.08
C ALA A 94 -18.28 -8.56 3.02
N SER A 95 -18.19 -9.05 1.78
CA SER A 95 -19.35 -9.54 1.00
C SER A 95 -18.96 -9.72 -0.48
N GLY A 96 -19.24 -10.90 -1.02
CA GLY A 96 -19.08 -11.19 -2.45
C GLY A 96 -17.73 -11.77 -2.86
N LYS A 97 -17.55 -13.07 -2.57
CA LYS A 97 -16.74 -14.04 -3.33
C LYS A 97 -15.35 -13.56 -3.80
N LYS A 98 -14.34 -13.71 -2.95
CA LYS A 98 -12.93 -13.73 -3.41
C LYS A 98 -12.42 -15.15 -3.34
N THR A 99 -12.22 -15.77 -4.49
CA THR A 99 -11.36 -16.95 -4.61
C THR A 99 -9.95 -16.54 -4.17
N PRO A 100 -9.31 -17.27 -3.23
CA PRO A 100 -7.95 -16.95 -2.82
C PRO A 100 -6.98 -17.39 -3.91
N LYS A 101 -6.72 -16.50 -4.86
CA LYS A 101 -5.63 -16.67 -5.83
C LYS A 101 -4.32 -16.24 -5.13
N GLY A 102 -3.77 -17.12 -4.30
CA GLY A 102 -2.50 -16.86 -3.63
C GLY A 102 -1.99 -18.03 -2.80
N SER A 103 -0.70 -18.33 -2.91
CA SER A 103 0.01 -19.44 -2.24
C SER A 103 -0.07 -19.42 -0.70
N PHE A 104 -0.57 -18.33 -0.10
CA PHE A 104 -0.82 -18.21 1.33
C PHE A 104 -2.06 -18.95 1.82
N ALA A 105 -3.04 -19.23 0.94
CA ALA A 105 -4.26 -19.97 1.33
C ALA A 105 -4.05 -21.48 1.45
N LYS A 106 -2.89 -22.01 1.02
CA LYS A 106 -2.51 -23.42 1.18
C LYS A 106 -1.72 -23.68 2.46
N ARG A 107 -1.42 -22.65 3.26
CA ARG A 107 -0.69 -22.82 4.51
C ARG A 107 -1.66 -23.25 5.60
N ALA A 108 -1.27 -24.26 6.39
CA ALA A 108 -1.99 -24.62 7.60
C ALA A 108 -2.17 -23.36 8.47
N PRO A 109 -3.36 -23.15 9.07
CA PRO A 109 -3.56 -22.01 9.95
C PRO A 109 -2.52 -22.06 11.07
N PRO A 110 -1.93 -20.91 11.46
CA PRO A 110 -0.97 -20.88 12.56
C PRO A 110 -1.63 -21.47 13.80
N ARG A 111 -0.94 -22.40 14.47
CA ARG A 111 -1.35 -22.93 15.77
C ARG A 111 -1.18 -21.83 16.82
N VAL A 112 -2.17 -20.94 16.91
CA VAL A 112 -2.25 -19.90 17.93
C VAL A 112 -2.99 -20.51 19.13
N ARG A 113 -2.38 -20.41 20.33
CA ARG A 113 -3.11 -20.66 21.59
C ARG A 113 -4.17 -19.57 21.73
N GLN A 114 -5.44 -19.97 21.85
CA GLN A 114 -6.55 -19.06 22.06
C GLN A 114 -6.43 -18.50 23.49
N ILE A 115 -5.76 -17.36 23.65
CA ILE A 115 -5.54 -16.72 24.95
C ILE A 115 -6.85 -16.43 25.69
N GLY A 116 -7.97 -16.27 24.98
CA GLY A 116 -9.30 -16.13 25.59
C GLY A 116 -9.77 -17.38 26.33
N ASP A 117 -9.45 -18.58 25.82
CA ASP A 117 -9.83 -19.84 26.46
C ASP A 117 -8.93 -20.13 27.69
N ASP A 118 -7.62 -19.86 27.61
CA ASP A 118 -6.69 -20.01 28.75
C ASP A 118 -7.06 -19.06 29.92
N ILE A 119 -7.52 -17.84 29.64
CA ILE A 119 -7.88 -16.85 30.66
C ILE A 119 -9.17 -17.20 31.42
N GLU A 120 -10.16 -17.81 30.75
CA GLU A 120 -11.39 -18.24 31.42
C GLU A 120 -11.17 -19.48 32.30
N GLU A 121 -10.25 -20.38 31.92
CA GLU A 121 -9.83 -21.50 32.78
C GLU A 121 -9.02 -21.03 34.00
N ASP A 122 -8.19 -19.99 33.88
CA ASP A 122 -7.38 -19.46 34.99
C ASP A 122 -8.23 -18.81 36.11
N VAL A 123 -9.35 -18.14 35.78
CA VAL A 123 -10.28 -17.59 36.80
C VAL A 123 -11.14 -18.67 37.49
N ALA A 124 -11.34 -19.82 36.86
CA ALA A 124 -12.00 -20.97 37.49
C ALA A 124 -11.03 -21.81 38.34
N ALA A 125 -9.74 -21.78 38.01
CA ALA A 125 -8.70 -22.54 38.71
C ALA A 125 -8.13 -21.84 39.97
N GLU A 126 -8.39 -20.54 40.19
CA GLU A 126 -7.98 -19.83 41.42
C GLU A 126 -8.59 -20.41 42.72
N ALA A 127 -9.54 -21.36 42.64
CA ALA A 127 -10.10 -22.04 43.81
C ALA A 127 -9.33 -23.31 44.25
N VAL A 128 -8.28 -23.77 43.57
CA VAL A 128 -7.54 -24.98 43.97
C VAL A 128 -6.03 -24.71 44.07
N LYS A 129 -5.56 -24.44 45.30
CA LYS A 129 -4.13 -24.49 45.65
C LYS A 129 -3.57 -25.89 45.38
N THR A 130 -2.94 -26.09 44.22
CA THR A 130 -2.03 -27.21 43.99
C THR A 130 -0.59 -26.68 44.09
N PRO A 131 0.30 -27.37 44.84
CA PRO A 131 1.69 -26.95 44.96
C PRO A 131 2.40 -27.08 43.59
N PRO A 132 3.33 -26.17 43.26
CA PRO A 132 4.01 -26.20 41.98
C PRO A 132 4.82 -27.51 41.83
N PRO A 133 4.76 -28.20 40.68
CA PRO A 133 5.57 -29.37 40.44
C PRO A 133 7.06 -28.97 40.41
N ALA A 134 7.90 -29.78 41.06
CA ALA A 134 9.33 -29.55 41.18
C ALA A 134 10.01 -29.38 39.79
N PRO A 135 11.01 -28.49 39.66
CA PRO A 135 11.69 -28.27 38.40
C PRO A 135 12.47 -29.53 38.00
N VAL A 136 12.08 -30.13 36.88
CA VAL A 136 12.84 -31.21 36.23
C VAL A 136 14.24 -30.67 35.86
N PRO A 137 15.33 -31.35 36.24
CA PRO A 137 16.68 -30.88 35.92
C PRO A 137 16.89 -30.99 34.41
N ARG A 138 16.96 -29.84 33.72
CA ARG A 138 17.33 -29.79 32.31
C ARG A 138 18.83 -30.10 32.22
N GLY A 139 19.16 -31.23 31.61
CA GLY A 139 20.55 -31.60 31.34
C GLY A 139 21.25 -30.50 30.53
N LYS A 140 22.54 -30.27 30.82
CA LYS A 140 23.34 -29.25 30.13
C LYS A 140 23.40 -29.58 28.63
N PRO A 141 23.23 -28.59 27.72
CA PRO A 141 23.29 -28.85 26.29
C PRO A 141 24.70 -29.28 25.89
N VAL A 142 24.81 -30.41 25.18
CA VAL A 142 26.08 -30.90 24.62
C VAL A 142 26.32 -30.21 23.28
N LEU A 143 27.24 -29.26 23.25
CA LEU A 143 27.70 -28.65 22.01
C LEU A 143 28.72 -29.59 21.35
N LYS A 144 28.39 -30.15 20.19
CA LYS A 144 29.36 -30.86 19.34
C LYS A 144 30.13 -29.85 18.51
N ALA A 145 31.44 -29.77 18.76
CA ALA A 145 32.34 -28.98 17.92
C ALA A 145 32.47 -29.65 16.55
N VAL A 146 32.13 -28.93 15.49
CA VAL A 146 32.44 -29.32 14.11
C VAL A 146 33.90 -28.95 13.85
N PRO A 147 34.78 -29.90 13.49
CA PRO A 147 36.16 -29.57 13.12
C PRO A 147 36.14 -28.70 11.87
N LYS A 148 36.90 -27.61 11.89
CA LYS A 148 37.10 -26.72 10.75
C LYS A 148 38.07 -27.42 9.80
N SER A 149 37.55 -28.28 8.93
CA SER A 149 38.34 -28.79 7.81
C SER A 149 38.44 -27.69 6.77
N ASP A 150 39.65 -27.13 6.67
CA ASP A 150 40.13 -26.48 5.45
C ASP A 150 39.90 -27.43 4.27
N SER A 151 39.00 -27.06 3.39
CA SER A 151 38.86 -27.66 2.06
C SER A 151 38.42 -26.57 1.12
N SER A 152 39.44 -25.89 0.61
CA SER A 152 39.41 -25.16 -0.64
C SER A 152 38.99 -26.10 -1.77
N GLU A 153 37.72 -26.05 -2.15
CA GLU A 153 37.28 -26.41 -3.48
C GLU A 153 36.68 -25.16 -4.12
N PRO A 154 37.10 -24.78 -5.35
CA PRO A 154 36.50 -23.64 -6.02
C PRO A 154 35.04 -23.98 -6.33
N VAL A 155 34.14 -23.18 -5.78
CA VAL A 155 32.73 -23.16 -6.17
C VAL A 155 32.68 -22.98 -7.69
N PRO A 156 32.08 -23.91 -8.47
CA PRO A 156 31.85 -23.63 -9.88
C PRO A 156 30.90 -22.44 -9.94
N ASP A 157 31.31 -21.40 -10.69
CA ASP A 157 30.51 -20.20 -10.97
C ASP A 157 29.09 -20.59 -11.41
N ALA A 158 28.17 -20.66 -10.46
CA ALA A 158 26.74 -20.84 -10.71
C ALA A 158 26.08 -19.54 -11.22
N TYR A 159 26.87 -18.71 -11.91
CA TYR A 159 26.47 -17.43 -12.50
C TYR A 159 26.58 -17.49 -14.03
N LYS A 160 26.15 -18.59 -14.63
CA LYS A 160 25.84 -18.65 -16.05
C LYS A 160 24.37 -18.98 -16.26
N ASP A 161 23.75 -18.15 -17.08
CA ASP A 161 22.49 -18.36 -17.80
C ASP A 161 21.17 -18.30 -17.03
N ASN A 162 20.92 -17.16 -16.38
CA ASN A 162 19.56 -16.64 -16.26
C ASN A 162 19.47 -15.23 -16.86
N THR A 163 19.77 -15.11 -18.15
CA THR A 163 19.38 -13.92 -18.91
C THR A 163 17.86 -14.00 -19.16
N PRO A 164 17.05 -13.05 -18.67
CA PRO A 164 15.62 -13.05 -18.96
C PRO A 164 15.41 -12.91 -20.48
N ALA A 165 14.55 -13.76 -21.05
CA ALA A 165 14.24 -13.74 -22.47
C ALA A 165 13.85 -12.31 -22.93
N PRO A 166 14.28 -11.88 -24.13
CA PRO A 166 13.92 -10.57 -24.65
C PRO A 166 12.40 -10.46 -24.77
N ARG A 167 11.86 -9.35 -24.26
CA ARG A 167 10.43 -9.03 -24.29
C ARG A 167 9.96 -9.05 -25.76
N PRO A 168 8.83 -9.69 -26.11
CA PRO A 168 8.36 -9.69 -27.49
C PRO A 168 8.19 -8.25 -27.97
N ALA A 169 8.88 -7.91 -29.06
CA ALA A 169 8.83 -6.60 -29.69
C ALA A 169 7.49 -6.47 -30.43
N GLY A 170 6.47 -5.99 -29.72
CA GLY A 170 5.17 -5.71 -30.30
C GLY A 170 4.23 -5.08 -29.28
N ARG A 171 3.67 -3.92 -29.61
CA ARG A 171 2.54 -3.36 -28.85
C ARG A 171 1.35 -4.31 -29.03
N PRO A 172 0.63 -4.70 -27.97
CA PRO A 172 -0.59 -5.49 -28.13
C PRO A 172 -1.61 -4.67 -28.94
N VAL A 173 -1.99 -5.18 -30.11
CA VAL A 173 -3.05 -4.59 -30.94
C VAL A 173 -4.37 -5.19 -30.48
N PHE A 174 -5.30 -4.33 -30.07
CA PHE A 174 -6.65 -4.73 -29.70
C PHE A 174 -7.37 -5.21 -30.97
N ARG A 175 -7.66 -6.50 -31.06
CA ARG A 175 -8.51 -7.06 -32.12
C ARG A 175 -9.95 -7.10 -31.61
N VAL A 176 -10.82 -6.30 -32.22
CA VAL A 176 -12.26 -6.38 -32.00
C VAL A 176 -12.72 -7.70 -32.60
N ILE A 177 -13.17 -8.62 -31.73
CA ILE A 177 -13.87 -9.83 -32.17
C ILE A 177 -15.32 -9.38 -32.32
N ASP A 178 -15.75 -9.17 -33.57
CA ASP A 178 -17.17 -8.98 -33.84
C ASP A 178 -17.90 -10.25 -33.44
N GLY A 179 -18.71 -10.13 -32.39
CA GLY A 179 -19.46 -11.24 -31.81
C GLY A 179 -20.53 -11.73 -32.78
N GLY A 180 -20.26 -12.85 -33.46
CA GLY A 180 -21.28 -13.63 -34.14
C GLY A 180 -22.16 -14.34 -33.12
N LYS A 181 -23.30 -13.75 -32.78
CA LYS A 181 -24.43 -14.46 -32.17
C LYS A 181 -25.03 -15.36 -33.25
N THR A 182 -24.55 -16.60 -33.35
CA THR A 182 -25.24 -17.64 -34.13
C THR A 182 -26.51 -18.00 -33.38
N GLU A 183 -27.67 -17.72 -33.99
CA GLU A 183 -28.94 -18.24 -33.50
C GLU A 183 -28.92 -19.78 -33.59
N PRO A 184 -29.48 -20.49 -32.59
CA PRO A 184 -29.62 -21.93 -32.68
C PRO A 184 -30.76 -22.29 -33.65
N ASP A 185 -30.43 -23.00 -34.72
CA ASP A 185 -31.41 -23.79 -35.48
C ASP A 185 -31.90 -24.94 -34.59
N THR A 186 -33.20 -24.92 -34.23
CA THR A 186 -34.20 -26.02 -34.17
C THR A 186 -35.34 -25.65 -33.23
#